data_AF-A0A822AYM6-F1
#
_entry.id   AF-A0A822AYM6-F1
#
_cell.length_a   1.000
_cell.length_b   1.000
_cell.length_c   1.000
_cell.angle_alpha   90.00
_cell.angle_beta   90.00
_cell.angle_gamma   90.00
#
_symmetry.space_group_name_H-M   'P 1'
#
loop_
_entity.id
_entity.type
_entity.pdbx_description
1 polymer ?
#
loop_
_entity_poly.entity_id
_entity_poly.type
_entity_poly.pdbx_seq_one_letter_code
_entity_poly.pdbx_strand_id
1 'polypeptide(L)'
;VPESERQDTLLLQVLEDRGLAYLCSHLKLRVQTLNKLSSSPLDSNEFLSFVEQQTQFYDRNSQSFIQTLVTCIYEAAISPTLISSKTDKTTLNQEKIFIEAHRQCLQTYVKTIEQQVWALYALQLIGHRNNFPKELLLRMFVYSYDLDIIEEDAYYKWKEDINDDIPGKGKALFQVSKWLQWLE
;
A
#
# COMPACT_ATOMS: atom_id res chain seq x y z
N VAL A 1 13.10 3.72 11.39
CA VAL A 1 12.78 2.67 10.40
C VAL A 1 12.14 1.49 11.13
N PRO A 2 10.86 1.17 10.84
CA PRO A 2 10.15 -0.02 11.33
C PRO A 2 10.99 -1.31 11.22
N GLU A 3 10.73 -2.29 12.06
CA GLU A 3 11.51 -3.54 12.11
C GLU A 3 11.46 -4.33 10.80
N SER A 4 10.30 -4.35 10.14
CA SER A 4 10.11 -4.95 8.82
C SER A 4 11.01 -4.31 7.75
N GLU A 5 11.08 -2.98 7.70
CA GLU A 5 11.90 -2.27 6.70
C GLU A 5 13.41 -2.50 6.91
N ARG A 6 13.84 -2.66 8.18
CA ARG A 6 15.21 -3.05 8.51
C ARG A 6 15.54 -4.47 8.02
N GLN A 7 14.61 -5.41 8.18
CA GLN A 7 14.78 -6.78 7.70
C GLN A 7 14.84 -6.84 6.16
N ASP A 8 13.98 -6.08 5.47
CA ASP A 8 13.96 -6.00 4.01
C ASP A 8 15.29 -5.44 3.45
N THR A 9 15.82 -4.38 4.09
CA THR A 9 17.10 -3.78 3.69
C THR A 9 18.27 -4.74 3.90
N LEU A 10 18.31 -5.44 5.04
CA LEU A 10 19.35 -6.44 5.33
C LEU A 10 19.27 -7.62 4.35
N LEU A 11 18.07 -8.10 4.06
CA LEU A 11 17.87 -9.19 3.11
C LEU A 11 18.32 -8.78 1.70
N LEU A 12 17.96 -7.57 1.27
CA LEU A 12 18.41 -7.05 -0.02
C LEU A 12 19.94 -6.96 -0.09
N GLN A 13 20.59 -6.47 0.96
CA GLN A 13 22.06 -6.40 1.03
C GLN A 13 22.70 -7.79 0.91
N VAL A 14 22.18 -8.79 1.62
CA VAL A 14 22.66 -10.18 1.53
C VAL A 14 22.49 -10.75 0.12
N LEU A 15 21.40 -10.40 -0.57
CA LEU A 15 21.15 -10.83 -1.95
C LEU A 15 22.08 -10.12 -2.93
N GLU A 16 22.36 -8.83 -2.74
CA GLU A 16 23.30 -8.06 -3.56
C GLU A 16 24.73 -8.59 -3.42
N ASP A 17 25.18 -8.84 -2.19
CA ASP A 17 26.51 -9.41 -1.89
C ASP A 17 26.72 -10.79 -2.58
N ARG A 18 25.63 -11.51 -2.84
CA ARG A 18 25.63 -12.82 -3.51
C ARG A 18 25.30 -12.76 -4.99
N GLY A 19 25.06 -11.59 -5.57
CA GLY A 19 24.64 -11.44 -6.96
C GLY A 19 23.24 -12.00 -7.27
N LEU A 20 22.40 -12.19 -6.25
CA LEU A 20 21.06 -12.81 -6.32
C LEU A 20 19.91 -11.80 -6.25
N ALA A 21 20.20 -10.50 -6.19
CA ALA A 21 19.18 -9.45 -6.07
C ALA A 21 18.12 -9.48 -7.20
N TYR A 22 18.48 -10.01 -8.37
CA TYR A 22 17.55 -10.18 -9.49
C TYR A 22 16.41 -11.16 -9.20
N LEU A 23 16.60 -12.11 -8.27
CA LEU A 23 15.57 -13.07 -7.86
C LEU A 23 14.44 -12.43 -7.02
N CYS A 24 14.70 -11.25 -6.45
CA CYS A 24 13.76 -10.54 -5.60
C CYS A 24 13.60 -9.09 -6.09
N SER A 25 13.28 -8.92 -7.37
CA SER A 25 13.04 -7.62 -8.00
C SER A 25 12.00 -6.78 -7.23
N HIS A 26 10.95 -7.40 -6.70
CA HIS A 26 9.94 -6.75 -5.86
C HIS A 26 10.52 -6.19 -4.54
N LEU A 27 11.45 -6.91 -3.90
CA LEU A 27 12.11 -6.47 -2.66
C LEU A 27 12.96 -5.23 -2.93
N LYS A 28 13.67 -5.23 -4.06
CA LYS A 28 14.46 -4.07 -4.49
C LYS A 28 13.57 -2.84 -4.72
N LEU A 29 12.48 -2.99 -5.48
CA LEU A 29 11.50 -1.91 -5.70
C LEU A 29 10.97 -1.37 -4.36
N ARG A 30 10.57 -2.27 -3.46
CA ARG A 30 10.04 -1.92 -2.13
C ARG A 30 11.03 -1.09 -1.32
N VAL A 31 12.27 -1.57 -1.14
CA VAL A 31 13.31 -0.87 -0.38
C VAL A 31 13.60 0.50 -0.99
N GLN A 32 13.74 0.60 -2.32
CA GLN A 32 14.00 1.87 -3.00
C GLN A 32 12.84 2.86 -2.82
N THR A 33 11.59 2.37 -2.89
CA THR A 33 10.39 3.20 -2.74
C THR A 33 10.25 3.73 -1.31
N LEU A 34 10.44 2.89 -0.30
CA LEU A 34 10.38 3.28 1.11
C LEU A 34 11.49 4.26 1.48
N ASN A 35 12.71 4.05 0.97
CA ASN A 35 13.81 4.99 1.14
C ASN A 35 13.48 6.35 0.52
N LYS A 36 12.84 6.36 -0.65
CA LYS A 36 12.40 7.61 -1.28
C LYS A 36 11.33 8.31 -0.45
N LEU A 37 10.29 7.60 -0.01
CA LEU A 37 9.23 8.14 0.85
C LEU A 37 9.75 8.67 2.20
N SER A 38 10.86 8.11 2.70
CA SER A 38 11.49 8.56 3.95
C SER A 38 12.46 9.74 3.76
N SER A 39 12.77 10.13 2.52
CA SER A 39 13.68 11.24 2.26
C SER A 39 13.00 12.59 2.52
N SER A 40 13.69 13.51 3.18
CA SER A 40 13.18 14.86 3.48
C SER A 40 14.04 15.92 2.79
N PRO A 41 13.45 16.88 2.04
CA PRO A 41 12.02 17.04 1.77
C PRO A 41 11.50 16.01 0.74
N LEU A 42 10.27 15.53 0.94
CA LEU A 42 9.56 14.71 -0.05
C LEU A 42 8.58 15.61 -0.81
N ASP A 43 8.90 15.93 -2.06
CA ASP A 43 7.93 16.54 -2.98
C ASP A 43 7.14 15.44 -3.70
N SER A 44 5.81 15.57 -3.73
CA SER A 44 4.92 14.62 -4.39
C SER A 44 5.25 14.43 -5.88
N ASN A 45 5.66 15.50 -6.57
CA ASN A 45 6.05 15.43 -7.98
C ASN A 45 7.39 14.73 -8.16
N GLU A 46 8.33 14.93 -7.22
CA GLU A 46 9.60 14.21 -7.22
C GLU A 46 9.39 12.72 -6.98
N PHE A 47 8.49 12.35 -6.07
CA PHE A 47 8.11 10.96 -5.87
C PHE A 47 7.46 10.34 -7.12
N LEU A 48 6.52 11.05 -7.76
CA LEU A 48 5.91 10.59 -9.01
C LEU A 48 6.98 10.37 -10.10
N SER A 49 7.89 11.33 -10.28
CA SER A 49 9.00 11.24 -11.23
C SER A 49 9.92 10.04 -10.93
N PHE A 50 10.16 9.75 -9.65
CA PHE A 50 10.90 8.57 -9.22
C PHE A 50 10.18 7.27 -9.61
N VAL A 51 8.87 7.17 -9.38
CA VAL A 51 8.08 5.97 -9.75
C VAL A 51 8.05 5.79 -11.26
N GLU A 52 7.95 6.88 -12.03
CA GLU A 52 8.06 6.85 -13.49
C GLU A 52 9.41 6.26 -13.94
N GLN A 53 10.52 6.62 -13.31
CA GLN A 53 11.81 5.99 -13.59
C GLN A 53 11.84 4.50 -13.25
N GLN A 54 11.18 4.07 -12.16
CA GLN A 54 11.10 2.65 -11.82
C GLN A 54 10.39 1.84 -12.91
N THR A 55 9.43 2.44 -13.63
CA THR A 55 8.71 1.74 -14.71
C THR A 55 9.58 1.37 -15.93
N GLN A 56 10.83 1.86 -15.98
CA GLN A 56 11.82 1.42 -16.97
C GLN A 56 12.39 0.03 -16.65
N PHE A 57 12.32 -0.40 -15.39
CA PHE A 57 12.91 -1.64 -14.90
C PHE A 57 11.87 -2.69 -14.49
N TYR A 58 10.66 -2.24 -14.15
CA TYR A 58 9.56 -3.09 -13.70
C TYR A 58 8.33 -2.91 -14.59
N ASP A 59 7.58 -3.99 -14.82
CA ASP A 59 6.31 -3.91 -15.53
C ASP A 59 5.28 -3.15 -14.69
N ARG A 60 4.96 -1.92 -15.12
CA ARG A 60 4.00 -1.02 -14.48
C ARG A 60 2.58 -1.58 -14.39
N ASN A 61 2.25 -2.57 -15.22
CA ASN A 61 0.92 -3.19 -15.25
C ASN A 61 0.87 -4.49 -14.45
N SER A 62 2.00 -4.95 -13.89
CA SER A 62 2.05 -6.19 -13.13
C SER A 62 1.42 -6.05 -11.74
N GLN A 63 0.78 -7.13 -11.27
CA GLN A 63 0.26 -7.21 -9.90
C GLN A 63 1.33 -6.88 -8.86
N SER A 64 2.54 -7.42 -9.01
CA SER A 64 3.64 -7.20 -8.06
C SER A 64 4.03 -5.72 -7.96
N PHE A 65 4.08 -4.99 -9.08
CA PHE A 65 4.40 -3.57 -9.08
C PHE A 65 3.32 -2.75 -8.35
N ILE A 66 2.05 -2.96 -8.71
CA ILE A 66 0.90 -2.26 -8.11
C ILE A 66 0.82 -2.53 -6.62
N GLN A 67 0.89 -3.79 -6.20
CA GLN A 67 0.83 -4.16 -4.80
C GLN A 67 2.00 -3.56 -4.01
N THR A 68 3.21 -3.56 -4.57
CA THR A 68 4.38 -2.97 -3.90
C THR A 68 4.21 -1.46 -3.72
N LEU A 69 3.82 -0.75 -4.78
CA LEU A 69 3.63 0.70 -4.74
C LEU A 69 2.57 1.12 -3.71
N VAL A 70 1.39 0.49 -3.77
CA VAL A 70 0.29 0.76 -2.84
C VAL A 70 0.72 0.44 -1.41
N THR A 71 1.38 -0.72 -1.20
CA THR A 71 1.87 -1.11 0.11
C THR A 71 2.82 -0.07 0.70
N CYS A 72 3.82 0.38 -0.06
CA CYS A 72 4.80 1.35 0.43
C CYS A 72 4.17 2.69 0.82
N ILE A 73 3.28 3.22 -0.02
CA ILE A 73 2.62 4.51 0.24
C ILE A 73 1.73 4.42 1.49
N TYR A 74 0.91 3.37 1.60
CA TYR A 74 0.02 3.20 2.74
C TYR A 74 0.76 2.88 4.03
N GLU A 75 1.77 2.02 4.01
CA GLU A 75 2.59 1.72 5.19
C GLU A 75 3.31 2.98 5.69
N ALA A 76 3.85 3.81 4.80
CA ALA A 76 4.45 5.09 5.17
C ALA A 76 3.43 6.03 5.83
N ALA A 77 2.21 6.10 5.30
CA ALA A 77 1.15 6.94 5.83
C ALA A 77 0.69 6.52 7.24
N ILE A 78 0.49 5.22 7.48
CA ILE A 78 -0.07 4.70 8.74
C ILE A 78 0.99 4.45 9.82
N SER A 79 2.27 4.43 9.47
CA SER A 79 3.38 4.15 10.39
C SER A 79 3.32 4.97 11.70
N PRO A 80 3.04 6.30 11.67
CA PRO A 80 2.88 7.09 12.90
C PRO A 80 1.75 6.59 13.81
N THR A 81 0.63 6.17 13.22
CA THR A 81 -0.54 5.67 13.97
C THR A 81 -0.31 4.30 14.56
N LEU A 82 0.44 3.43 13.88
CA LEU A 82 0.79 2.11 14.38
C LEU A 82 1.74 2.17 15.59
N ILE A 83 2.61 3.17 15.64
CA ILE A 83 3.58 3.35 16.73
C ILE A 83 2.94 4.08 17.91
N SER A 84 1.96 4.96 17.67
CA SER A 84 1.32 5.73 18.73
C SER A 84 0.43 4.87 19.61
N SER A 85 0.60 4.99 20.94
CA SER A 85 -0.29 4.37 21.93
C SER A 85 -1.74 4.89 21.89
N LYS A 86 -1.95 6.07 21.30
CA LYS A 86 -3.27 6.69 21.13
C LYS A 86 -3.39 7.26 19.72
N THR A 87 -4.31 6.70 18.95
CA THR A 87 -4.73 7.25 17.66
C THR A 87 -5.60 8.48 17.91
N ASP A 88 -5.01 9.67 17.81
CA ASP A 88 -5.75 10.92 17.93
C ASP A 88 -6.19 11.46 16.55
N LYS A 89 -7.13 12.41 16.54
CA LYS A 89 -7.67 12.98 15.30
C LYS A 89 -6.59 13.65 14.45
N THR A 90 -5.54 14.15 15.07
CA THR A 90 -4.41 14.81 14.39
C THR A 90 -3.58 13.81 13.61
N THR A 91 -3.20 12.67 14.19
CA THR A 91 -2.46 11.63 13.46
C THR A 91 -3.30 11.05 12.33
N LEU A 92 -4.60 10.81 12.55
CA LEU A 92 -5.50 10.35 11.49
C LEU A 92 -5.62 11.34 10.32
N ASN A 93 -5.61 12.64 10.61
CA ASN A 93 -5.63 13.65 9.57
C ASN A 93 -4.30 13.66 8.77
N GLN A 94 -3.18 13.43 9.44
CA GLN A 94 -1.87 13.28 8.78
C GLN A 94 -1.83 12.06 7.84
N GLU A 95 -2.43 10.93 8.23
CA GLU A 95 -2.57 9.77 7.33
C GLU A 95 -3.26 10.19 6.03
N LYS A 96 -4.44 10.83 6.14
CA LYS A 96 -5.23 11.26 4.97
C LYS A 96 -4.47 12.26 4.10
N ILE A 97 -3.85 13.29 4.71
CA ILE A 97 -3.05 14.29 3.99
C ILE A 97 -1.89 13.62 3.24
N PHE A 98 -1.24 12.62 3.84
CA PHE A 98 -0.14 11.91 3.20
C PHE A 98 -0.63 11.14 1.97
N ILE A 99 -1.74 10.41 2.07
CA ILE A 99 -2.30 9.69 0.92
C ILE A 99 -2.76 10.67 -0.17
N GLU A 100 -3.39 11.77 0.21
CA GLU A 100 -3.84 12.83 -0.71
C GLU A 100 -2.65 13.43 -1.47
N ALA A 101 -1.53 13.68 -0.80
CA ALA A 101 -0.30 14.16 -1.43
C ALA A 101 0.25 13.19 -2.49
N HIS A 102 -0.02 11.88 -2.37
CA HIS A 102 0.42 10.85 -3.32
C HIS A 102 -0.70 10.33 -4.24
N ARG A 103 -1.89 10.96 -4.18
CA ARG A 103 -3.08 10.57 -4.94
C ARG A 103 -2.80 10.48 -6.44
N GLN A 104 -2.15 11.50 -7.00
CA GLN A 104 -1.86 11.55 -8.43
C GLN A 104 -1.00 10.35 -8.87
N CYS A 105 -0.03 9.95 -8.05
CA CYS A 105 0.79 8.77 -8.32
C CYS A 105 -0.07 7.50 -8.30
N LEU A 106 -0.90 7.32 -7.27
CA LEU A 106 -1.78 6.16 -7.18
C LEU A 106 -2.73 6.07 -8.38
N GLN A 107 -3.41 7.16 -8.75
CA GLN A 107 -4.30 7.20 -9.91
C GLN A 107 -3.58 6.99 -11.26
N THR A 108 -2.28 7.28 -11.33
CA THR A 108 -1.48 7.07 -12.55
C THR A 108 -1.18 5.59 -12.83
N TYR A 109 -1.13 4.75 -11.78
CA TYR A 109 -0.76 3.35 -11.91
C TYR A 109 -1.90 2.38 -11.56
N VAL A 110 -2.83 2.78 -10.70
CA VAL A 110 -4.01 2.00 -10.30
C VAL A 110 -5.20 2.44 -11.15
N LYS A 111 -5.30 1.96 -12.39
CA LYS A 111 -6.28 2.44 -13.38
C LYS A 111 -7.43 1.49 -13.62
N THR A 112 -7.14 0.23 -13.92
CA THR A 112 -8.18 -0.74 -14.24
C THR A 112 -8.82 -1.29 -12.97
N ILE A 113 -10.06 -1.78 -13.06
CA ILE A 113 -10.72 -2.47 -11.95
C ILE A 113 -9.86 -3.62 -11.40
N GLU A 114 -9.14 -4.35 -12.27
CA GLU A 114 -8.22 -5.40 -11.84
C GLU A 114 -7.04 -4.85 -11.02
N GLN A 115 -6.41 -3.75 -11.46
CA GLN A 115 -5.34 -3.08 -10.70
C GLN A 115 -5.85 -2.53 -9.37
N GLN A 116 -7.06 -1.98 -9.35
CA GLN A 116 -7.72 -1.50 -8.14
C GLN A 116 -8.00 -2.67 -7.17
N VAL A 117 -8.43 -3.84 -7.66
CA VAL A 117 -8.56 -5.05 -6.81
C VAL A 117 -7.20 -5.49 -6.25
N TRP A 118 -6.13 -5.44 -7.04
CA TRP A 118 -4.78 -5.72 -6.51
C TRP A 118 -4.36 -4.72 -5.43
N ALA A 119 -4.74 -3.45 -5.57
CA ALA A 119 -4.53 -2.44 -4.53
C ALA A 119 -5.31 -2.78 -3.25
N LEU A 120 -6.57 -3.21 -3.35
CA LEU A 120 -7.36 -3.67 -2.19
C LEU A 120 -6.73 -4.88 -1.50
N TYR A 121 -6.17 -5.81 -2.28
CA TYR A 121 -5.41 -6.92 -1.72
C TYR A 121 -4.13 -6.47 -1.01
N ALA A 122 -3.43 -5.45 -1.52
CA ALA A 122 -2.30 -4.86 -0.81
C ALA A 122 -2.73 -4.28 0.55
N LEU A 123 -3.85 -3.54 0.60
CA LEU A 123 -4.40 -3.00 1.85
C LEU A 123 -4.80 -4.11 2.83
N GLN A 124 -5.40 -5.21 2.34
CA GLN A 124 -5.69 -6.39 3.15
C GLN A 124 -4.42 -6.99 3.74
N LEU A 125 -3.34 -7.11 2.96
CA LEU A 125 -2.06 -7.63 3.44
C LEU A 125 -1.43 -6.73 4.50
N ILE A 126 -1.52 -5.41 4.37
CA ILE A 126 -1.11 -4.46 5.42
C ILE A 126 -1.90 -4.72 6.71
N GLY A 127 -3.23 -4.85 6.60
CA GLY A 127 -4.10 -5.19 7.73
C GLY A 127 -3.69 -6.51 8.38
N HIS A 128 -3.46 -7.55 7.58
CA HIS A 128 -3.04 -8.87 8.04
C HIS A 128 -1.71 -8.84 8.79
N ARG A 129 -0.68 -8.19 8.24
CA ARG A 129 0.65 -8.03 8.85
C ARG A 129 0.60 -7.33 10.21
N ASN A 130 -0.32 -6.38 10.37
CA ASN A 130 -0.50 -5.62 11.61
C ASN A 130 -1.57 -6.24 12.54
N ASN A 131 -2.02 -7.47 12.28
CA ASN A 131 -3.05 -8.17 13.06
C ASN A 131 -4.43 -7.48 13.09
N PHE A 132 -4.78 -6.76 12.02
CA PHE A 132 -6.02 -5.99 11.86
C PHE A 132 -6.35 -5.10 13.08
N PRO A 133 -5.51 -4.07 13.36
CA PRO A 133 -5.85 -3.09 14.39
C PRO A 133 -7.23 -2.50 14.12
N LYS A 134 -7.91 -2.07 15.19
CA LYS A 134 -9.29 -1.57 15.08
C LYS A 134 -9.37 -0.46 14.04
N GLU A 135 -10.31 -0.62 13.11
CA GLU A 135 -10.64 0.33 12.03
C GLU A 135 -9.51 0.62 11.04
N LEU A 136 -8.34 -0.05 11.10
CA LEU A 136 -7.22 0.25 10.20
C LEU A 136 -7.59 0.04 8.72
N LEU A 137 -8.08 -1.15 8.35
CA LEU A 137 -8.46 -1.43 6.96
C LEU A 137 -9.61 -0.53 6.51
N LEU A 138 -10.57 -0.29 7.40
CA LEU A 138 -11.71 0.58 7.13
C LEU A 138 -11.24 1.99 6.77
N ARG A 139 -10.31 2.58 7.52
CA ARG A 139 -9.76 3.90 7.17
C ARG A 139 -9.06 3.90 5.81
N MET A 140 -8.25 2.90 5.52
CA MET A 140 -7.56 2.80 4.23
C MET A 140 -8.54 2.65 3.04
N PHE A 141 -9.64 1.92 3.23
CA PHE A 141 -10.72 1.81 2.24
C PHE A 141 -11.42 3.16 2.05
N VAL A 142 -11.80 3.81 3.14
CA VAL A 142 -12.44 5.15 3.08
C VAL A 142 -11.53 6.16 2.40
N TYR A 143 -10.22 6.19 2.70
CA TYR A 143 -9.28 7.09 2.02
C TYR A 143 -9.16 6.79 0.53
N SER A 144 -9.10 5.51 0.16
CA SER A 144 -9.03 5.10 -1.25
C SER A 144 -10.28 5.49 -2.04
N TYR A 145 -11.45 5.39 -1.41
CA TYR A 145 -12.73 5.79 -1.99
C TYR A 145 -12.87 7.32 -2.08
N ASP A 146 -12.72 8.04 -0.96
CA ASP A 146 -12.84 9.51 -0.88
C ASP A 146 -11.92 10.26 -1.86
N LEU A 147 -10.76 9.68 -2.19
CA LEU A 147 -9.75 10.26 -3.07
C LEU A 147 -9.85 9.73 -4.50
N ASP A 148 -10.92 9.03 -4.87
CA ASP A 148 -11.14 8.44 -6.20
C ASP A 148 -9.92 7.64 -6.69
N ILE A 149 -9.28 6.87 -5.80
CA ILE A 149 -8.19 5.95 -6.14
C ILE A 149 -8.76 4.59 -6.53
N ILE A 150 -9.86 4.19 -5.91
CA ILE A 150 -10.53 2.91 -6.10
C ILE A 150 -12.02 3.17 -6.28
N GLU A 151 -12.58 2.64 -7.36
CA GLU A 151 -13.98 2.73 -7.72
C GLU A 151 -14.82 1.66 -7.00
N GLU A 152 -16.13 1.89 -6.91
CA GLU A 152 -17.10 1.00 -6.23
C GLU A 152 -17.03 -0.43 -6.76
N ASP A 153 -16.98 -0.59 -8.08
CA ASP A 153 -16.89 -1.89 -8.76
C ASP A 153 -15.70 -2.73 -8.29
N ALA A 154 -14.56 -2.09 -7.98
CA ALA A 154 -13.39 -2.79 -7.47
C ALA A 154 -13.60 -3.31 -6.04
N TYR A 155 -14.33 -2.57 -5.19
CA TYR A 155 -14.68 -3.05 -3.85
C TYR A 155 -15.61 -4.26 -3.90
N TYR A 156 -16.61 -4.24 -4.78
CA TYR A 156 -17.51 -5.38 -4.97
C TYR A 156 -16.79 -6.58 -5.54
N LYS A 157 -15.99 -6.37 -6.60
CA LYS A 157 -15.18 -7.44 -7.18
C LYS A 157 -14.24 -8.02 -6.14
N TRP A 158 -13.54 -7.19 -5.36
CA TRP A 158 -12.71 -7.68 -4.27
C TRP A 158 -13.56 -8.46 -3.27
N LYS A 159 -14.70 -7.95 -2.78
CA LYS A 159 -15.57 -8.62 -1.79
C LYS A 159 -15.95 -10.05 -2.22
N GLU A 160 -16.30 -10.23 -3.48
CA GLU A 160 -16.74 -11.51 -4.06
C GLU A 160 -15.58 -12.44 -4.46
N ASP A 161 -14.40 -11.87 -4.76
CA ASP A 161 -13.24 -12.62 -5.21
C ASP A 161 -12.67 -13.52 -4.09
N ILE A 162 -12.41 -14.77 -4.47
CA ILE A 162 -11.82 -15.80 -3.62
C ILE A 162 -10.40 -16.04 -4.11
N ASN A 163 -9.43 -15.53 -3.36
CA ASN A 163 -8.02 -15.73 -3.62
C ASN A 163 -7.35 -16.36 -2.39
N ASP A 164 -7.16 -17.67 -2.43
CA ASP A 164 -6.59 -18.46 -1.31
C ASP A 164 -5.10 -18.16 -1.07
N ASP A 165 -4.40 -17.56 -2.04
CA ASP A 165 -2.99 -17.18 -1.90
C ASP A 165 -2.82 -15.92 -1.02
N ILE A 166 -3.90 -15.18 -0.76
CA ILE A 166 -3.86 -13.91 -0.01
C ILE A 166 -4.56 -14.05 1.35
N PRO A 167 -3.79 -14.11 2.46
CA PRO A 167 -4.35 -14.36 3.78
C PRO A 167 -5.16 -13.17 4.32
N GLY A 168 -5.98 -13.44 5.33
CA GLY A 168 -6.67 -12.41 6.11
C GLY A 168 -8.02 -11.96 5.57
N LYS A 169 -8.52 -12.54 4.47
CA LYS A 169 -9.78 -12.18 3.83
C LYS A 169 -10.98 -12.12 4.78
N GLY A 170 -11.18 -13.15 5.61
CA GLY A 170 -12.31 -13.20 6.54
C GLY A 170 -12.29 -12.08 7.60
N LYS A 171 -11.12 -11.78 8.17
CA LYS A 171 -10.96 -10.65 9.12
C LYS A 171 -11.12 -9.30 8.41
N ALA A 172 -10.60 -9.18 7.20
CA ALA A 172 -10.76 -7.99 6.37
C ALA A 172 -12.25 -7.70 6.12
N LEU A 173 -12.99 -8.67 5.60
CA LEU A 173 -14.44 -8.57 5.36
C LEU A 173 -15.18 -8.21 6.65
N PHE A 174 -14.85 -8.83 7.79
CA PHE A 174 -15.46 -8.49 9.06
C PHE A 174 -15.27 -7.01 9.45
N GLN A 175 -14.08 -6.45 9.22
CA GLN A 175 -13.77 -5.07 9.56
C GLN A 175 -14.46 -4.04 8.65
N VAL A 176 -14.66 -4.35 7.37
CA VAL A 176 -15.24 -3.41 6.39
C VAL A 176 -16.69 -3.69 5.99
N SER A 177 -17.29 -4.80 6.46
CA SER A 177 -18.61 -5.28 6.03
C SER A 177 -19.71 -4.23 6.10
N LYS A 178 -19.79 -3.46 7.21
CA LYS A 178 -20.80 -2.40 7.36
C LYS A 178 -20.63 -1.27 6.34
N TRP A 179 -19.39 -0.94 6.02
CA TRP A 179 -19.09 0.11 5.04
C TRP A 179 -19.40 -0.35 3.62
N LEU A 180 -19.07 -1.60 3.28
CA LEU A 180 -19.44 -2.18 1.99
C LEU A 180 -20.97 -2.26 1.81
N GLN A 181 -21.72 -2.54 2.87
CA GLN A 181 -23.18 -2.52 2.81
C GLN A 181 -23.75 -1.11 2.62
N TRP A 182 -23.07 -0.07 3.11
CA TRP A 182 -23.46 1.32 2.86
C TRP A 182 -23.13 1.76 1.43
N LEU A 183 -22.11 1.17 0.83
CA LEU A 183 -21.70 1.45 -0.54
C LEU A 183 -22.71 0.89 -1.57
N GLU A 184 -23.36 -0.24 -1.25
CA GLU A 184 -24.40 -0.91 -2.06
C GLU A 184 -25.68 -0.08 -2.21
#